data_AF-K3VW78-F1
#
_entry.id   AF-K3VW78-F1
#
_cell.length_a   1.000
_cell.length_b   1.000
_cell.length_c   1.000
_cell.angle_alpha   90.00
_cell.angle_beta   90.00
_cell.angle_gamma   90.00
#
_symmetry.space_group_name_H-M   'P 1'
#
loop_
_entity.id
_entity.type
_entity.pdbx_description
1 polymer ?
#
loop_
_entity_poly.entity_id
_entity_poly.type
_entity_poly.pdbx_seq_one_letter_code
_entity_poly.pdbx_strand_id
1 'polypeptide(L)'
;MSEQRPPFPPFSRESAHVKVKAAQDGWNTQNPSKVKMAYTPDSIWRNRGTFIAVQFWYEFRDDDGQWWRCYGLEDWTFDNDGLMKKRQMSGNNVKISEEERWFKDGVDVNTVEIGPEHW
;
A
#
# COMPACT_ATOMS: atom_id res chain seq x y z
N MET A 1 20.09 -2.65 18.35
CA MET A 1 18.77 -2.09 18.73
C MET A 1 17.94 -2.03 17.47
N SER A 2 16.70 -2.52 17.46
CA SER A 2 15.84 -2.39 16.27
C SER A 2 15.56 -0.90 16.01
N GLU A 3 15.60 -0.50 14.74
CA GLU A 3 15.30 0.87 14.34
C GLU A 3 13.81 1.11 14.53
N GLN A 4 13.43 2.00 15.46
CA GLN A 4 12.04 2.32 15.72
C GLN A 4 11.43 3.14 14.58
N ARG A 5 10.19 2.83 14.19
CA ARG A 5 9.48 3.53 13.10
C ARG A 5 8.13 4.07 13.57
N PRO A 6 8.08 5.27 14.19
CA PRO A 6 6.82 5.91 14.53
C PRO A 6 6.00 6.22 13.26
N PRO A 7 4.67 6.36 13.36
CA PRO A 7 3.87 6.20 14.58
C PRO A 7 3.78 4.74 15.05
N PHE A 8 3.56 4.56 16.35
CA PHE A 8 3.46 3.27 17.03
C PHE A 8 1.99 2.92 17.33
N PRO A 9 1.64 1.62 17.42
CA PRO A 9 0.32 1.22 17.89
C PRO A 9 0.12 1.50 19.39
N PRO A 10 -1.14 1.59 19.88
CA PRO A 10 -2.37 1.61 19.09
C PRO A 10 -2.55 2.92 18.31
N PHE A 11 -3.10 2.84 17.10
CA PHE A 11 -3.23 4.00 16.21
C PHE A 11 -4.54 4.76 16.43
N SER A 12 -4.46 6.09 16.51
CA SER A 12 -5.59 6.97 16.19
C SER A 12 -5.80 7.04 14.66
N ARG A 13 -6.93 7.59 14.21
CA ARG A 13 -7.20 7.84 12.78
C ARG A 13 -6.08 8.65 12.12
N GLU A 14 -5.64 9.71 12.78
CA GLU A 14 -4.62 10.64 12.29
C GLU A 14 -3.27 9.92 12.16
N SER A 15 -2.87 9.19 13.21
CA SER A 15 -1.61 8.44 13.21
C SER A 15 -1.61 7.29 12.20
N ALA A 16 -2.76 6.63 11.98
CA ALA A 16 -2.92 5.62 10.94
C ALA A 16 -2.74 6.25 9.55
N HIS A 17 -3.32 7.42 9.29
CA HIS A 17 -3.15 8.12 8.02
C HIS A 17 -1.68 8.45 7.71
N VAL A 18 -0.95 8.94 8.71
CA VAL A 18 0.51 9.18 8.60
C VAL A 18 1.25 7.87 8.29
N LYS A 19 0.88 6.76 8.95
CA LYS A 19 1.48 5.45 8.70
C LYS A 19 1.25 4.96 7.28
N VAL A 20 0.01 5.08 6.79
CA VAL A 20 -0.38 4.69 5.43
C VAL A 20 0.37 5.53 4.40
N LYS A 21 0.46 6.85 4.61
CA LYS A 21 1.18 7.73 3.69
C LYS A 21 2.67 7.40 3.61
N ALA A 22 3.32 7.16 4.76
CA ALA A 22 4.73 6.76 4.78
C ALA A 22 4.96 5.40 4.07
N ALA A 23 4.03 4.46 4.21
CA ALA A 23 4.08 3.19 3.48
C ALA A 23 3.93 3.42 1.97
N GLN A 24 2.93 4.21 1.54
CA GLN A 24 2.71 4.59 0.14
C GLN A 24 3.98 5.22 -0.46
N ASP A 25 4.59 6.18 0.23
CA ASP A 25 5.80 6.85 -0.24
C ASP A 25 6.98 5.87 -0.35
N GLY A 26 7.12 4.94 0.60
CA GLY A 26 8.11 3.87 0.56
C GLY A 26 7.95 2.94 -0.64
N TRP A 27 6.72 2.47 -0.90
CA TRP A 27 6.40 1.61 -2.04
C TRP A 27 6.61 2.32 -3.39
N ASN A 28 6.26 3.60 -3.48
CA ASN A 28 6.46 4.42 -4.68
C ASN A 28 7.93 4.54 -5.10
N THR A 29 8.88 4.31 -4.18
CA THR A 29 10.32 4.29 -4.55
C THR A 29 10.70 3.10 -5.42
N GLN A 30 9.87 2.04 -5.46
CA GLN A 30 10.16 0.77 -6.10
C GLN A 30 11.53 0.17 -5.72
N ASN A 31 12.03 0.51 -4.52
CA ASN A 31 13.33 0.05 -4.03
C ASN A 31 13.13 -1.04 -2.97
N PRO A 32 13.38 -2.32 -3.31
CA PRO A 32 13.17 -3.42 -2.37
C PRO A 32 13.98 -3.28 -1.08
N SER A 33 15.19 -2.73 -1.16
CA SER A 33 16.07 -2.54 0.00
C SER A 33 15.55 -1.48 0.96
N LYS A 34 14.81 -0.47 0.49
CA LYS A 34 14.14 0.50 1.35
C LYS A 34 12.82 -0.05 1.89
N VAL A 35 12.01 -0.66 1.03
CA VAL A 35 10.70 -1.21 1.40
C VAL A 35 10.82 -2.27 2.49
N LYS A 36 11.78 -3.19 2.38
CA LYS A 36 11.95 -4.26 3.37
C LYS A 36 12.25 -3.76 4.79
N MET A 37 12.80 -2.55 4.94
CA MET A 37 13.13 -1.97 6.26
C MET A 37 11.89 -1.57 7.07
N ALA A 38 10.71 -1.57 6.45
CA ALA A 38 9.44 -1.35 7.14
C ALA A 38 8.90 -2.60 7.86
N TYR A 39 9.54 -3.76 7.67
CA TYR A 39 9.08 -5.05 8.17
C TYR A 39 10.02 -5.60 9.25
N THR A 40 9.49 -6.42 10.15
CA THR A 40 10.34 -7.22 11.04
C THR A 40 11.07 -8.32 10.25
N PRO A 41 12.27 -8.75 10.67
CA PRO A 41 13.01 -9.82 10.00
C PRO A 41 12.24 -11.16 9.92
N ASP A 42 11.35 -11.40 10.88
CA ASP A 42 10.52 -12.59 11.02
C ASP A 42 9.08 -12.38 10.50
N SER A 43 8.83 -11.29 9.77
CA SER A 43 7.48 -10.93 9.33
C SER A 43 6.83 -12.07 8.53
N ILE A 44 5.62 -12.44 8.94
CA ILE A 44 4.86 -13.53 8.31
C ILE A 44 3.75 -12.93 7.47
N TRP A 45 3.63 -13.42 6.25
CA TRP A 45 2.55 -13.07 5.35
C TRP A 45 1.37 -14.04 5.60
N ARG A 46 0.72 -13.92 6.78
CA ARG A 46 -0.62 -14.41 7.21
C ARG A 46 -0.73 -14.56 8.76
N ASN A 47 -1.95 -14.30 9.29
CA ASN A 47 -2.51 -14.45 10.67
C ASN A 47 -2.40 -13.31 11.77
N ARG A 48 -3.53 -13.11 12.47
CA ARG A 48 -4.16 -11.97 13.18
C ARG A 48 -3.52 -11.36 14.46
N GLY A 49 -3.54 -10.01 14.59
CA GLY A 49 -3.51 -9.13 15.78
C GLY A 49 -3.30 -7.65 15.39
N THR A 50 -3.77 -6.62 16.14
CA THR A 50 -3.61 -5.15 15.93
C THR A 50 -3.49 -4.63 14.47
N PHE A 51 -4.59 -4.21 13.84
CA PHE A 51 -4.66 -4.07 12.38
C PHE A 51 -4.82 -2.64 11.86
N ILE A 52 -4.21 -2.35 10.72
CA ILE A 52 -4.65 -1.33 9.76
C ILE A 52 -5.21 -2.05 8.53
N ALA A 53 -6.44 -1.74 8.14
CA ALA A 53 -7.00 -2.15 6.85
C ALA A 53 -6.95 -0.96 5.88
N VAL A 54 -6.37 -1.15 4.70
CA VAL A 54 -6.27 -0.13 3.65
C VAL A 54 -6.84 -0.64 2.33
N GLN A 55 -7.41 0.28 1.56
CA GLN A 55 -7.59 0.13 0.12
C GLN A 55 -6.39 0.78 -0.58
N PHE A 56 -5.92 0.18 -1.67
CA PHE A 56 -4.81 0.71 -2.45
C PHE A 56 -5.00 0.39 -3.93
N TRP A 57 -4.48 1.29 -4.77
CA TRP A 57 -4.51 1.15 -6.21
C TRP A 57 -3.13 1.48 -6.76
N TYR A 58 -2.67 0.73 -7.76
CA TYR A 58 -1.47 1.07 -8.51
C TYR A 58 -1.63 0.74 -9.98
N GLU A 59 -0.90 1.46 -10.83
CA GLU A 59 -0.84 1.21 -12.26
C GLU A 59 0.52 0.66 -12.64
N PHE A 60 0.53 -0.29 -13.57
CA PHE A 60 1.76 -0.83 -14.14
C PHE A 60 1.56 -1.12 -15.62
N ARG A 61 2.67 -1.14 -16.36
CA ARG A 61 2.69 -1.53 -17.75
C ARG A 61 3.43 -2.85 -17.86
N ASP A 62 2.85 -3.83 -18.54
CA ASP A 62 3.53 -5.09 -18.81
C ASP A 62 4.48 -4.98 -20.01
N ASP A 63 5.16 -6.10 -20.30
CA ASP A 63 6.17 -6.20 -21.36
C ASP A 63 5.57 -6.06 -22.77
N ASP A 64 4.27 -6.35 -22.94
CA ASP A 64 3.53 -6.16 -24.20
C ASP A 64 3.05 -4.70 -24.39
N GLY A 65 3.29 -3.83 -23.40
CA GLY A 65 2.87 -2.44 -23.42
C GLY A 65 1.43 -2.21 -22.97
N GLN A 66 0.73 -3.24 -22.50
CA GLN A 66 -0.61 -3.11 -21.95
C GLN A 66 -0.54 -2.48 -20.56
N TRP A 67 -1.39 -1.48 -20.33
CA TRP A 67 -1.57 -0.89 -19.01
C TRP A 67 -2.57 -1.67 -18.17
N TRP A 68 -2.26 -1.78 -16.89
CA TRP A 68 -3.09 -2.42 -15.90
C TRP A 68 -3.25 -1.51 -14.70
N ARG A 69 -4.41 -1.56 -14.08
CA ARG A 69 -4.62 -1.05 -12.73
C ARG A 69 -4.97 -2.21 -11.81
N CYS A 70 -4.24 -2.30 -10.71
CA CYS A 70 -4.56 -3.22 -9.63
C CYS A 70 -5.40 -2.50 -8.59
N TYR A 71 -6.54 -3.09 -8.22
CA TYR A 71 -7.32 -2.67 -7.07
C TYR A 71 -7.14 -3.67 -5.95
N GLY A 72 -6.79 -3.21 -4.74
CA GLY A 72 -6.54 -4.14 -3.65
C GLY A 72 -6.87 -3.63 -2.26
N LEU A 73 -6.91 -4.61 -1.37
CA LEU A 73 -7.10 -4.45 0.07
C LEU A 73 -5.88 -5.02 0.78
N GLU A 74 -5.38 -4.31 1.79
CA GLU A 74 -4.34 -4.82 2.67
C GLU A 74 -4.75 -4.77 4.14
N ASP A 75 -4.34 -5.78 4.89
CA ASP A 75 -4.45 -5.90 6.34
C ASP A 75 -3.03 -5.99 6.91
N TRP A 76 -2.66 -5.00 7.72
CA TRP A 76 -1.33 -4.84 8.29
C TRP A 76 -1.35 -4.98 9.80
N THR A 77 -0.48 -5.81 10.34
CA THR A 77 -0.24 -5.94 11.78
C THR A 77 1.14 -5.39 12.13
N PHE A 78 1.22 -4.60 13.19
CA PHE A 78 2.46 -3.96 13.65
C PHE A 78 2.92 -4.49 15.00
N ASP A 79 4.23 -4.55 15.21
CA ASP A 79 4.84 -4.73 16.53
C ASP A 79 4.92 -3.38 17.28
N ASN A 80 5.29 -3.41 18.56
CA ASN A 80 5.34 -2.25 19.43
C ASN A 80 6.39 -1.21 19.00
N ASP A 81 7.41 -1.62 18.23
CA ASP A 81 8.42 -0.72 17.65
C ASP A 81 7.98 -0.07 16.33
N GLY A 82 6.74 -0.35 15.90
CA GLY A 82 6.12 0.21 14.70
C GLY A 82 6.54 -0.49 13.41
N LEU A 83 7.31 -1.58 13.47
CA LEU A 83 7.60 -2.41 12.29
C LEU A 83 6.41 -3.31 11.95
N MET A 84 6.19 -3.52 10.65
CA MET A 84 5.12 -4.40 10.17
C MET A 84 5.52 -5.85 10.40
N LYS A 85 4.78 -6.53 11.27
CA LYS A 85 4.95 -7.95 11.62
C LYS A 85 4.19 -8.87 10.68
N LYS A 86 3.07 -8.40 10.13
CA LYS A 86 2.31 -9.14 9.12
C LYS A 86 1.70 -8.20 8.08
N ARG A 87 1.65 -8.69 6.85
CA ARG A 87 0.92 -8.12 5.71
C ARG A 87 0.07 -9.18 5.03
N GLN A 88 -1.22 -8.91 4.88
CA GLN A 88 -2.12 -9.64 3.99
C GLN A 88 -2.56 -8.68 2.89
N MET A 89 -2.49 -9.10 1.64
CA MET A 89 -2.97 -8.32 0.51
C MET A 89 -3.75 -9.23 -0.43
N SER A 90 -4.87 -8.72 -0.91
CA SER A 90 -5.58 -9.24 -2.07
C SER A 90 -5.76 -8.12 -3.07
N GLY A 91 -5.50 -8.39 -4.34
CA GLY A 91 -5.72 -7.42 -5.40
C GLY A 91 -6.13 -8.07 -6.71
N ASN A 92 -6.89 -7.33 -7.50
CA ASN A 92 -7.41 -7.71 -8.79
C ASN A 92 -6.89 -6.75 -9.85
N ASN A 93 -6.36 -7.27 -10.94
CA ASN A 93 -5.86 -6.48 -12.06
C ASN A 93 -6.94 -6.33 -13.12
N VAL A 94 -7.18 -5.11 -13.56
CA VAL A 94 -8.01 -4.79 -14.72
C VAL A 94 -7.16 -4.13 -15.80
N LYS A 95 -7.48 -4.40 -17.06
CA LYS A 95 -6.86 -3.71 -18.19
C LYS A 95 -7.38 -2.28 -18.25
N ILE A 96 -6.48 -1.34 -18.56
CA ILE A 96 -6.82 0.05 -18.82
C ILE A 96 -6.08 0.54 -20.07
N SER A 97 -6.60 1.57 -20.72
CA SER A 97 -5.90 2.33 -21.75
C SER A 97 -4.98 3.41 -21.14
N GLU A 98 -4.15 4.05 -21.96
CA GLU A 98 -3.33 5.19 -21.52
C GLU A 98 -4.22 6.38 -21.07
N GLU A 99 -5.36 6.59 -21.73
CA GLU A 99 -6.32 7.65 -21.42
C GLU A 99 -6.96 7.45 -20.05
N GLU A 100 -7.23 6.20 -19.67
CA GLU A 100 -7.87 5.83 -18.41
C GLU A 100 -6.95 5.97 -17.19
N ARG A 101 -5.63 6.10 -17.38
CA ARG A 101 -4.65 6.23 -16.30
C ARG A 101 -4.92 7.41 -15.36
N TRP A 102 -4.73 7.20 -14.08
CA TRP A 102 -4.84 8.21 -13.03
C TRP A 102 -3.48 8.73 -12.58
N PHE A 103 -2.44 7.90 -12.60
CA PHE A 103 -1.10 8.29 -12.16
C PHE A 103 -0.29 8.87 -13.32
N LYS A 104 -0.75 10.01 -13.86
CA LYS A 104 -0.10 10.79 -14.93
C LYS A 104 -0.26 12.29 -14.69
N ASP A 105 0.53 13.08 -15.40
CA ASP A 105 0.45 14.54 -15.32
C ASP A 105 -0.95 15.05 -15.68
N GLY A 106 -1.44 16.02 -14.89
CA GLY A 106 -2.74 16.66 -15.11
C GLY A 106 -3.93 15.93 -14.49
N VAL A 107 -3.73 14.83 -13.76
CA VAL A 107 -4.79 14.14 -13.00
C VAL A 107 -4.57 14.30 -11.50
N ASP A 108 -5.56 14.85 -10.79
CA ASP A 108 -5.57 14.82 -9.33
C ASP A 108 -6.22 13.51 -8.84
N VAL A 109 -5.35 12.56 -8.49
CA VAL A 109 -5.73 11.24 -7.98
C VAL A 109 -6.54 11.25 -6.69
N ASN A 110 -6.60 12.38 -5.95
CA ASN A 110 -7.43 12.47 -4.75
C ASN A 110 -8.89 12.83 -5.09
N THR A 111 -9.17 13.17 -6.35
CA THR A 111 -10.48 13.59 -6.83
C THR A 111 -11.15 12.58 -7.75
N VAL A 112 -10.44 11.50 -8.11
CA VAL A 112 -11.01 10.43 -8.95
C VAL A 112 -12.13 9.70 -8.20
N GLU A 113 -13.25 9.49 -8.89
CA GLU A 113 -14.40 8.79 -8.34
C GLU A 113 -14.22 7.27 -8.49
N ILE A 114 -14.43 6.54 -7.39
CA ILE A 114 -14.34 5.08 -7.37
C ILE A 114 -15.77 4.52 -7.42
N GLY A 115 -16.27 4.28 -8.64
CA GLY A 115 -17.56 3.65 -8.90
C GLY A 115 -17.52 2.11 -9.03
N PRO A 116 -18.70 1.48 -9.25
CA PRO A 116 -18.86 0.03 -9.41
C PRO A 116 -18.03 -0.61 -10.52
N GLU A 117 -17.66 0.15 -11.54
CA GLU A 117 -16.78 -0.25 -12.63
C GLU A 117 -15.34 -0.57 -12.18
N HIS A 118 -14.97 -0.21 -10.95
CA HIS A 118 -13.65 -0.42 -10.35
C HIS A 118 -13.62 -1.57 -9.33
N TRP A 119 -14.74 -2.29 -9.13
CA TRP A 119 -14.87 -3.39 -8.17
C TRP A 119 -14.68 -4.77 -8.81
#